data_AF-A0A1V2P4Z9-F1
#
_entry.id   AF-A0A1V2P4Z9-F1
#
_cell.length_a   1.000
_cell.length_b   1.000
_cell.length_c   1.000
_cell.angle_alpha   90.00
_cell.angle_beta   90.00
_cell.angle_gamma   90.00
#
_symmetry.space_group_name_H-M   'P 1'
#
loop_
_entity.id
_entity.type
_entity.pdbx_description
1 polymer ?
#
loop_
_entity_poly.entity_id
_entity_poly.type
_entity_poly.pdbx_seq_one_letter_code
_entity_poly.pdbx_strand_id
1 'polypeptide(L)'
;MTDTQVNGWTCWRTSAGRILASLRSELQDTSEEIVDSVEANQFLTDVDASLRAGETVVLTVRELLRHWNARTRGTRITRRIERDLTSHGIATFPYFRNVTLDTQIRLSLLVRPSPPREPKASETLRMHTPAAPDQDDEVPQIGLIVVLKC
;
A
#
# COMPACT_ATOMS: atom_id res chain seq x y z
N MET A 1 16.71 10.17 45.53
CA MET A 1 16.46 9.74 44.14
C MET A 1 15.78 8.38 44.20
N THR A 2 14.47 8.32 43.96
CA THR A 2 13.66 7.10 44.10
C THR A 2 13.65 6.36 42.76
N ASP A 3 14.47 5.33 42.67
CA ASP A 3 14.41 4.32 41.61
C ASP A 3 13.08 3.56 41.77
N THR A 4 12.24 3.57 40.74
CA THR A 4 11.00 2.79 40.72
C THR A 4 11.21 1.65 39.76
N GLN A 5 11.68 0.53 40.30
CA GLN A 5 11.87 -0.70 39.57
C GLN A 5 10.49 -1.34 39.31
N VAL A 6 10.17 -1.59 38.04
CA VAL A 6 8.98 -2.37 37.67
C VAL A 6 9.48 -3.71 37.14
N ASN A 7 9.18 -4.81 37.85
CA ASN A 7 9.57 -6.17 37.47
C ASN A 7 11.07 -6.41 37.25
N GLY A 8 11.95 -5.71 37.96
CA GLY A 8 13.40 -5.89 37.82
C GLY A 8 14.08 -4.98 36.79
N TRP A 9 13.32 -4.16 36.04
CA TRP A 9 13.86 -3.28 34.99
C TRP A 9 13.89 -1.82 35.44
N THR A 10 14.96 -1.10 35.10
CA THR A 10 15.12 0.33 35.39
C THR A 10 14.28 1.17 34.41
N CYS A 11 13.27 1.86 34.93
CA CYS A 11 12.48 2.81 34.14
C CYS A 11 13.08 4.21 34.22
N TRP A 12 13.51 4.74 33.07
CA TRP A 12 14.05 6.09 32.96
C TRP A 12 12.95 7.14 33.24
N ARG A 13 13.30 8.16 34.01
CA ARG A 13 12.41 9.28 34.37
C ARG A 13 12.93 10.58 33.78
N THR A 14 12.04 11.42 33.30
CA THR A 14 12.38 12.79 32.89
C THR A 14 12.60 13.68 34.11
N SER A 15 13.24 14.83 33.94
CA SER A 15 13.39 15.84 35.00
C SER A 15 12.05 16.34 35.55
N ALA A 16 10.96 16.23 34.76
CA ALA A 16 9.59 16.54 35.16
C ALA A 16 8.89 15.42 35.95
N GLY A 17 9.60 14.36 36.34
CA GLY A 17 9.03 13.29 37.16
C GLY A 17 8.22 12.24 36.40
N ARG A 18 8.05 12.38 35.08
CA ARG A 18 7.31 11.44 34.21
C ARG A 18 8.16 10.24 33.82
N ILE A 19 7.56 9.05 33.78
CA ILE A 19 8.21 7.82 33.30
C ILE A 19 8.27 7.87 31.76
N LEU A 20 9.43 7.53 31.19
CA LEU A 20 9.67 7.58 29.75
C LEU A 20 8.74 6.62 28.98
N ALA A 21 8.35 5.50 29.59
CA ALA A 21 7.37 4.57 29.03
C ALA A 21 5.98 5.21 28.87
N SER A 22 5.51 5.96 29.87
CA SER A 22 4.23 6.69 29.78
C SER A 22 4.29 7.76 28.71
N LEU A 23 5.39 8.52 28.63
CA LEU A 23 5.58 9.54 27.59
C LEU A 23 5.63 8.92 26.19
N ARG A 24 6.29 7.77 26.04
CA ARG A 24 6.31 7.02 24.78
C ARG A 24 4.90 6.61 24.39
N SER A 25 4.12 6.05 25.32
CA SER A 25 2.74 5.64 25.05
C SER A 25 1.87 6.83 24.66
N GLU A 26 1.97 7.94 25.40
CA GLU A 26 1.23 9.18 25.13
C GLU A 26 1.57 9.79 23.75
N LEU A 27 2.85 9.82 23.39
CA LEU A 27 3.28 10.27 22.06
C LEU A 27 2.86 9.29 20.95
N GLN A 28 2.79 8.00 21.25
CA GLN A 28 2.29 6.99 20.31
C GLN A 28 0.79 7.11 20.13
N ASP A 29 -0.02 7.16 21.19
CA ASP A 29 -1.47 7.39 21.13
C ASP A 29 -1.81 8.68 20.39
N THR A 30 -1.06 9.76 20.62
CA THR A 30 -1.21 11.03 19.87
C THR A 30 -0.89 10.86 18.38
N SER A 31 0.04 9.96 18.04
CA SER A 31 0.38 9.62 16.66
C SER A 31 -0.58 8.58 16.05
N GLU A 32 -1.49 8.00 16.84
CA GLU A 32 -2.41 6.93 16.45
C GLU A 32 -3.88 7.35 16.37
N GLU A 33 -4.19 8.65 16.42
CA GLU A 33 -5.41 9.17 15.78
C GLU A 33 -5.27 9.03 14.25
N ILE A 34 -5.31 7.79 13.80
CA ILE A 34 -5.66 7.40 12.45
C ILE A 34 -7.15 7.61 12.36
N VAL A 35 -7.57 8.87 12.35
CA VAL A 35 -8.94 9.23 12.08
C VAL A 35 -9.30 8.57 10.75
N ASP A 36 -10.40 7.82 10.76
CA ASP A 36 -11.02 7.38 9.52
C ASP A 36 -11.29 8.65 8.73
N SER A 37 -10.53 8.90 7.66
CA SER A 37 -10.55 10.21 7.05
C SER A 37 -11.84 10.24 6.24
N VAL A 38 -12.86 10.87 6.81
CA VAL A 38 -14.16 11.11 6.15
C VAL A 38 -13.91 11.74 4.77
N GLU A 39 -12.87 12.57 4.66
CA GLU A 39 -12.40 13.17 3.42
C GLU A 39 -11.93 12.15 2.37
N ALA A 40 -11.16 11.14 2.76
CA ALA A 40 -10.72 10.07 1.85
C ALA A 40 -11.91 9.25 1.32
N ASN A 41 -12.85 8.88 2.20
CA ASN A 41 -14.06 8.14 1.79
C ASN A 41 -14.95 8.97 0.86
N GLN A 42 -15.11 10.27 1.14
CA GLN A 42 -15.88 11.17 0.29
C GLN A 42 -15.23 11.33 -1.08
N PHE A 43 -13.91 11.48 -1.14
CA PHE A 43 -13.14 11.51 -2.38
C PHE A 43 -13.32 10.23 -3.20
N LEU A 44 -13.20 9.06 -2.57
CA LEU A 44 -13.37 7.77 -3.29
C LEU A 44 -14.79 7.59 -3.83
N THR A 45 -15.80 8.08 -3.11
CA THR A 45 -17.20 8.03 -3.56
C THR A 45 -17.42 8.92 -4.79
N ASP A 46 -16.83 10.12 -4.79
CA ASP A 46 -16.87 11.05 -5.93
C ASP A 46 -16.16 10.46 -7.15
N VAL A 47 -14.96 9.90 -6.95
CA VAL A 47 -14.21 9.18 -7.98
C VAL A 47 -15.01 8.01 -8.56
N ASP A 48 -15.64 7.17 -7.73
CA ASP A 48 -16.46 6.04 -8.21
C ASP A 48 -17.63 6.55 -9.07
N ALA A 49 -18.29 7.65 -8.68
CA ALA A 49 -19.35 8.27 -9.46
C ALA A 49 -18.85 8.79 -10.83
N SER A 50 -17.72 9.51 -10.86
CA SER A 50 -17.09 9.99 -12.10
C SER A 50 -16.66 8.83 -13.02
N LEU A 51 -16.03 7.80 -12.46
CA LEU A 51 -15.61 6.63 -13.24
C LEU A 51 -16.81 5.87 -13.83
N ARG A 52 -17.93 5.78 -13.10
CA ARG A 52 -19.18 5.20 -13.62
C ARG A 52 -19.83 6.06 -14.70
N ALA A 53 -19.67 7.38 -14.65
CA ALA A 53 -20.08 8.29 -15.71
C ALA A 53 -19.18 8.20 -16.96
N GLY A 54 -18.07 7.45 -16.89
CA GLY A 54 -17.12 7.28 -17.98
C GLY A 54 -16.04 8.37 -18.03
N GLU A 55 -15.93 9.19 -16.99
CA GLU A 55 -14.85 10.18 -16.88
C GLU A 55 -13.54 9.52 -16.47
N THR A 56 -12.42 10.08 -16.95
CA THR A 56 -11.09 9.63 -16.53
C THR A 56 -10.56 10.56 -15.46
N VAL A 57 -10.40 10.06 -14.25
CA VAL A 57 -9.80 10.83 -13.16
C VAL A 57 -8.28 10.66 -13.17
N VAL A 58 -7.56 11.76 -13.38
CA VAL A 58 -6.10 11.82 -13.38
C VAL A 58 -5.65 12.77 -12.27
N LEU A 59 -4.74 12.32 -11.42
CA LEU A 59 -4.16 13.13 -10.36
C LEU A 59 -2.72 12.70 -10.08
N THR A 60 -1.97 13.52 -9.36
CA THR A 60 -0.62 13.16 -8.90
C THR A 60 -0.67 12.29 -7.65
N VAL A 61 0.39 11.51 -7.41
CA VAL A 61 0.50 10.72 -6.17
C VAL A 61 0.51 11.62 -4.93
N ARG A 62 1.03 12.84 -5.03
CA ARG A 62 1.00 13.83 -3.94
C ARG A 62 -0.43 14.25 -3.64
N GLU A 63 -1.26 14.51 -4.65
CA GLU A 63 -2.68 14.81 -4.46
C GLU A 63 -3.41 13.62 -3.87
N LEU A 64 -3.12 12.39 -4.33
CA LEU A 64 -3.70 11.19 -3.77
C LEU A 64 -3.44 11.11 -2.26
N LEU A 65 -2.18 11.29 -1.84
CA LEU A 65 -1.80 11.21 -0.43
C LEU A 65 -2.44 12.30 0.44
N ARG A 66 -2.76 13.47 -0.12
CA ARG A 66 -3.40 14.57 0.62
C ARG A 66 -4.79 14.19 1.12
N HIS A 67 -5.56 13.41 0.37
CA HIS A 67 -6.90 12.96 0.80
C HIS A 67 -6.84 12.07 2.07
N TRP A 68 -5.70 11.42 2.33
CA TRP A 68 -5.45 10.67 3.57
C TRP A 68 -4.64 11.47 4.61
N ASN A 69 -4.55 12.79 4.44
CA ASN A 69 -3.78 13.70 5.30
C ASN A 69 -2.30 13.29 5.46
N ALA A 70 -1.74 12.62 4.44
CA ALA A 70 -0.38 12.13 4.46
C ALA A 70 0.57 13.04 3.66
N ARG A 71 1.69 13.41 4.28
CA ARG A 71 2.78 14.15 3.59
C ARG A 71 3.81 13.23 2.95
N THR A 72 4.00 12.03 3.50
CA THR A 72 5.04 11.08 3.09
C THR A 72 4.47 9.69 2.87
N ARG A 73 5.18 8.88 2.08
CA ARG A 73 4.87 7.47 1.90
C ARG A 73 5.41 6.67 3.08
N GLY A 74 4.55 6.40 4.04
CA GLY A 74 4.79 5.38 5.06
C GLY A 74 4.17 4.05 4.63
N THR A 75 4.75 2.92 5.07
CA THR A 75 4.18 1.58 4.86
C THR A 75 2.75 1.50 5.39
N ARG A 76 2.47 2.14 6.53
CA ARG A 76 1.13 2.19 7.14
C ARG A 76 0.12 2.93 6.26
N ILE A 77 0.48 4.12 5.78
CA ILE A 77 -0.36 4.93 4.88
C ILE A 77 -0.58 4.23 3.55
N THR A 78 0.47 3.63 2.99
CA THR A 78 0.38 2.91 1.70
C THR A 78 -0.60 1.75 1.80
N ARG A 79 -0.49 0.90 2.82
CA ARG A 79 -1.44 -0.20 3.05
C ARG A 79 -2.86 0.27 3.27
N ARG A 80 -3.04 1.43 3.94
CA ARG A 80 -4.35 2.03 4.13
C ARG A 80 -4.98 2.46 2.80
N ILE A 81 -4.25 3.22 1.99
CA ILE A 81 -4.70 3.65 0.67
C ILE A 81 -5.02 2.43 -0.21
N GLU A 82 -4.16 1.41 -0.23
CA GLU A 82 -4.39 0.17 -0.96
C GLU A 82 -5.70 -0.52 -0.55
N ARG A 83 -5.92 -0.65 0.77
CA ARG A 83 -7.14 -1.24 1.32
C ARG A 83 -8.37 -0.42 0.92
N ASP A 84 -8.32 0.90 1.08
CA ASP A 84 -9.47 1.77 0.82
C ASP A 84 -9.79 1.78 -0.69
N LEU A 85 -8.78 1.86 -1.57
CA LEU A 85 -8.95 1.70 -3.02
C LEU A 85 -9.57 0.33 -3.37
N THR A 86 -9.09 -0.75 -2.75
CA THR A 86 -9.60 -2.11 -2.99
C THR A 86 -11.04 -2.26 -2.52
N SER A 87 -11.41 -1.66 -1.38
CA SER A 87 -12.79 -1.65 -0.86
C SER A 87 -13.77 -1.01 -1.85
N HIS A 88 -13.32 0.00 -2.59
CA HIS A 88 -14.11 0.65 -3.64
C HIS A 88 -13.93 0.01 -5.03
N GLY A 89 -13.13 -1.04 -5.16
CA GLY A 89 -12.85 -1.67 -6.45
C GLY A 89 -12.13 -0.74 -7.44
N ILE A 90 -11.29 0.17 -6.95
CA ILE A 90 -10.53 1.13 -7.77
C ILE A 90 -9.07 0.69 -7.82
N ALA A 91 -8.46 0.78 -9.00
CA ALA A 91 -7.03 0.60 -9.19
C ALA A 91 -6.38 1.86 -9.75
N THR A 92 -5.06 1.95 -9.56
CA THR A 92 -4.22 3.03 -10.09
C THR A 92 -3.31 2.51 -11.19
N PHE A 93 -3.17 3.28 -12.26
CA PHE A 93 -2.24 2.99 -13.34
C PHE A 93 -1.46 4.26 -13.74
N PRO A 94 -0.11 4.26 -13.68
CA PRO A 94 0.76 3.23 -13.09
C PRO A 94 0.51 3.06 -11.58
N TYR A 95 0.99 1.95 -11.00
CA TYR A 95 0.79 1.69 -9.58
C TYR A 95 1.46 2.76 -8.72
N PHE A 96 0.68 3.45 -7.89
CA PHE A 96 1.12 4.66 -7.18
C PHE A 96 2.34 4.44 -6.27
N ARG A 97 2.52 3.22 -5.75
CA ARG A 97 3.66 2.85 -4.90
C ARG A 97 5.00 2.87 -5.65
N ASN A 98 4.99 2.56 -6.94
CA ASN A 98 6.19 2.34 -7.74
C ASN A 98 6.66 3.59 -8.51
N VAL A 99 5.93 4.70 -8.43
CA VAL A 99 6.25 5.94 -9.16
C VAL A 99 6.69 7.06 -8.21
N THR A 100 7.05 8.25 -8.69
CA THR A 100 7.44 9.38 -7.82
C THR A 100 6.22 10.17 -7.32
N LEU A 101 6.38 11.05 -6.32
CA LEU A 101 5.26 11.78 -5.73
C LEU A 101 4.55 12.71 -6.72
N ASP A 102 5.30 13.24 -7.68
CA ASP A 102 4.82 14.16 -8.70
C ASP A 102 4.35 13.45 -9.98
N THR A 103 4.44 12.11 -10.03
CA THR A 103 3.97 11.33 -11.17
C THR A 103 2.44 11.34 -11.22
N GLN A 104 1.88 11.58 -12.41
CA GLN A 104 0.45 11.44 -12.65
C GLN A 104 0.06 9.97 -12.71
N ILE A 105 -1.03 9.65 -12.03
CA ILE A 105 -1.67 8.34 -12.01
C ILE A 105 -3.11 8.49 -12.48
N ARG A 106 -3.61 7.45 -13.14
CA ARG A 106 -4.99 7.35 -13.58
C ARG A 106 -5.73 6.39 -12.66
N LEU A 107 -6.94 6.75 -12.27
CA LEU A 107 -7.84 5.87 -11.54
C LEU A 107 -8.74 5.13 -12.53
N SER A 108 -8.96 3.85 -12.26
CA SER A 108 -9.82 3.00 -13.09
C SER A 108 -10.57 2.01 -12.21
N LEU A 109 -11.83 1.74 -12.52
CA LEU A 109 -12.58 0.67 -11.87
C LEU A 109 -11.96 -0.68 -12.23
N LEU A 110 -11.66 -1.48 -11.22
CA LEU A 110 -11.40 -2.89 -11.38
C LEU A 110 -12.70 -3.55 -11.82
N VAL A 111 -12.88 -3.70 -13.12
CA VAL A 111 -13.84 -4.68 -13.64
C VAL A 111 -13.35 -6.02 -13.12
N ARG A 112 -14.01 -6.56 -12.08
CA ARG A 112 -13.81 -7.94 -11.68
C ARG A 112 -14.03 -8.78 -12.95
N PRO A 113 -13.02 -9.50 -13.46
CA PRO A 113 -13.26 -10.39 -14.58
C PRO A 113 -14.30 -11.40 -14.09
N SER A 114 -15.51 -11.33 -14.64
CA SER A 114 -16.37 -12.50 -14.67
C SER A 114 -15.56 -13.60 -15.38
N PRO A 115 -15.66 -14.87 -14.94
CA PRO A 115 -14.93 -15.95 -15.58
C PRO A 115 -15.19 -15.90 -17.09
N PRO A 116 -14.19 -16.18 -17.93
CA PRO A 116 -14.32 -16.05 -19.37
C PRO A 116 -15.56 -16.80 -19.83
N ARG A 117 -16.57 -16.07 -20.34
CA ARG A 117 -17.56 -16.70 -21.21
C ARG A 117 -16.79 -17.09 -22.45
N GLU A 118 -16.40 -18.36 -22.53
CA GLU A 118 -15.81 -18.98 -23.70
C GLU A 118 -16.63 -18.61 -24.94
N PRO A 119 -16.09 -17.84 -25.89
CA PRO A 119 -16.65 -17.86 -27.24
C PRO A 119 -16.34 -19.23 -27.81
N LYS A 120 -17.40 -19.97 -28.13
CA LYS A 120 -17.34 -21.29 -28.77
C LYS A 120 -16.37 -21.29 -29.95
N ALA A 121 -15.56 -22.33 -29.99
CA ALA A 121 -14.63 -22.67 -31.05
C ALA A 121 -15.28 -22.77 -32.44
N SER A 122 -14.55 -22.27 -33.44
CA SER A 122 -14.38 -22.83 -34.78
C SER A 122 -13.15 -22.10 -35.37
N GLU A 123 -11.94 -22.64 -35.23
CA GLU A 123 -11.30 -23.56 -36.19
C GLU A 123 -11.06 -22.87 -37.55
N THR A 124 -9.82 -22.56 -37.96
CA THR A 124 -8.89 -23.55 -38.52
C THR A 124 -7.44 -23.05 -38.52
N LEU A 125 -6.57 -23.86 -37.91
CA LEU A 125 -5.22 -24.25 -38.34
C LEU A 125 -4.53 -23.45 -39.47
N ARG A 126 -3.32 -22.93 -39.19
CA ARG A 126 -2.14 -23.24 -40.02
C ARG A 126 -0.89 -23.31 -39.14
N MET A 127 -0.40 -24.54 -39.01
CA MET A 127 0.90 -24.89 -38.44
C MET A 127 2.05 -24.32 -39.27
N HIS A 128 3.09 -23.83 -38.60
CA HIS A 128 4.48 -24.08 -39.00
C HIS A 128 5.37 -24.13 -37.74
N THR A 129 5.71 -25.35 -37.38
CA THR A 129 6.86 -25.85 -36.58
C THR A 129 8.00 -26.18 -37.58
N PRO A 130 9.30 -26.40 -37.25
CA PRO A 130 10.10 -26.44 -35.99
C PRO A 130 11.27 -25.40 -36.00
N ALA A 131 12.25 -25.27 -35.09
CA ALA A 131 13.01 -26.22 -34.27
C ALA A 131 13.73 -25.52 -33.08
N ALA A 132 13.77 -26.19 -31.92
CA ALA A 132 14.71 -25.99 -30.80
C ALA A 132 16.01 -26.80 -31.07
N PRO A 133 17.06 -26.86 -30.20
CA PRO A 133 17.24 -26.33 -28.83
C PRO A 133 18.58 -25.53 -28.71
N ASP A 134 18.91 -24.86 -27.62
CA ASP A 134 19.48 -25.41 -26.38
C ASP A 134 20.07 -24.21 -25.62
N GLN A 135 19.68 -23.94 -24.37
CA GLN A 135 20.56 -23.31 -23.36
C GLN A 135 20.02 -23.66 -21.97
N ASP A 136 20.82 -24.48 -21.29
CA ASP A 136 20.75 -24.97 -19.93
C ASP A 136 20.19 -24.02 -18.85
N ASP A 137 19.43 -24.67 -17.97
CA ASP A 137 19.26 -24.39 -16.56
C ASP A 137 20.51 -23.84 -15.84
N GLU A 138 20.41 -22.68 -15.18
CA GLU A 138 20.99 -22.51 -13.82
C GLU A 138 20.38 -21.30 -13.07
N VAL A 139 19.43 -21.58 -12.17
CA VAL A 139 19.13 -20.80 -10.97
C VAL A 139 19.35 -21.82 -9.85
N PRO A 140 20.06 -21.56 -8.72
CA PRO A 140 19.90 -20.35 -7.89
C PRO A 140 21.15 -19.91 -7.07
N GLN A 141 21.08 -18.74 -6.43
CA GLN A 141 21.46 -18.63 -5.01
C GLN A 141 21.00 -17.31 -4.38
N ILE A 142 19.93 -17.45 -3.60
CA ILE A 142 19.47 -16.52 -2.58
C ILE A 142 20.54 -16.39 -1.48
N GLY A 143 21.20 -15.23 -1.46
CA GLY A 143 22.14 -14.85 -0.42
C GLY A 143 21.44 -14.49 0.89
N LEU A 144 21.75 -15.29 1.90
CA LEU A 144 21.60 -15.11 3.35
C LEU A 144 21.77 -13.62 3.80
N ILE A 145 20.83 -13.08 4.57
CA ILE A 145 21.12 -11.94 5.46
C ILE A 145 20.95 -12.41 6.91
N VAL A 146 22.06 -12.26 7.63
CA VAL A 146 22.39 -12.83 8.92
C VAL A 146 21.63 -12.12 10.04
N VAL A 147 21.10 -12.90 10.98
CA VAL A 147 20.58 -12.42 12.27
C VAL A 147 21.77 -11.99 13.14
N LEU A 148 21.86 -10.70 13.48
CA LEU A 148 22.79 -10.20 14.49
C LEU A 148 22.04 -9.99 15.80
N LYS A 149 22.41 -10.81 16.80
CA LYS A 149 22.07 -10.66 18.21
C LYS A 149 23.37 -10.77 19.00
N CYS A 150 23.81 -9.66 19.58
CA CYS A 150 24.58 -9.57 20.81
C CYS A 150 24.11 -8.30 21.53
#